data_AF-A0A7N2M5F7-F1
#
_entry.id   AF-A0A7N2M5F7-F1
#
_cell.length_a   1.000
_cell.length_b   1.000
_cell.length_c   1.000
_cell.angle_alpha   90.00
_cell.angle_beta   90.00
_cell.angle_gamma   90.00
#
_symmetry.space_group_name_H-M   'P 1'
#
loop_
_entity.id
_entity.type
_entity.pdbx_description
1 polymer ?
#
loop_
_entity_poly.entity_id
_entity_poly.type
_entity_poly.pdbx_seq_one_letter_code
_entity_poly.pdbx_strand_id
1 'polypeptide(L)' 'MKVDGIKPDIVCYTMALKGVIVEGDFGKADEVFDESLGLGLVLDVYTYNVYIYGLYEQNSAEARIKMIGSMEE' A
#
# COMPACT_ATOMS: atom_id res chain seq x y z
N MET A 1 9.82 2.61 7.06
CA MET A 1 9.86 3.44 8.28
C MET A 1 10.16 2.52 9.47
N LYS A 2 11.33 2.61 10.10
CA LYS A 2 11.63 1.89 11.35
C LYS A 2 12.42 2.84 12.24
N VAL A 3 11.81 3.29 13.33
CA VAL A 3 12.52 3.92 14.45
C VAL A 3 12.68 2.83 15.48
N ASP A 4 13.91 2.62 15.96
CA ASP A 4 14.28 1.49 16.81
C ASP A 4 13.26 1.25 17.94
N GLY A 5 12.61 0.08 17.89
CA GLY A 5 11.67 -0.40 18.91
C GLY A 5 10.18 -0.09 18.69
N ILE A 6 9.80 0.69 17.67
CA ILE A 6 8.39 1.00 17.38
C ILE A 6 7.94 0.28 16.10
N LYS A 7 6.99 -0.65 16.22
CA LYS A 7 6.31 -1.27 15.08
C LYS A 7 5.23 -0.28 14.58
N PRO A 8 5.33 0.24 13.34
CA PRO A 8 4.27 1.08 12.80
C PRO A 8 2.98 0.28 12.69
N ASP A 9 1.85 0.92 12.98
CA ASP A 9 0.53 0.33 12.81
C ASP A 9 0.00 0.54 11.39
N ILE A 10 -1.20 0.04 11.13
CA ILE A 10 -1.85 0.18 9.81
C ILE A 10 -1.94 1.65 9.38
N VAL A 11 -2.30 2.56 10.29
CA VAL A 11 -2.49 3.98 9.98
C VAL A 11 -1.19 4.60 9.51
N CYS A 12 -0.06 4.27 10.16
CA CYS A 12 1.26 4.71 9.71
C CYS A 12 1.55 4.26 8.27
N TYR A 13 1.29 2.99 7.94
CA TYR A 13 1.52 2.47 6.58
C TYR A 13 0.59 3.11 5.56
N THR A 14 -0.69 3.30 5.88
CA THR A 14 -1.64 3.98 4.98
C THR A 14 -1.20 5.42 4.68
N MET A 15 -0.73 6.14 5.69
CA MET A 15 -0.22 7.51 5.51
C MET A 15 1.05 7.54 4.67
N ALA A 16 2.00 6.64 4.96
CA ALA A 16 3.22 6.52 4.17
C ALA A 16 2.92 6.21 2.70
N LEU A 17 2.03 5.25 2.46
CA LEU A 17 1.60 4.84 1.13
C LEU A 17 0.95 5.99 0.36
N LYS A 18 0.05 6.73 0.99
CA LYS A 18 -0.57 7.91 0.39
C LYS A 18 0.46 8.99 0.04
N GLY A 19 1.43 9.22 0.92
CA GLY A 19 2.51 10.17 0.70
C GLY A 19 3.31 9.84 -0.55
N VAL A 20 3.84 8.61 -0.63
CA VAL A 20 4.68 8.20 -1.77
C VAL A 20 3.93 8.14 -3.10
N ILE A 21 2.62 7.80 -3.08
CA ILE A 21 1.77 7.86 -4.28
C ILE A 21 1.61 9.30 -4.77
N VAL A 22 1.39 10.26 -3.86
CA VAL A 22 1.26 11.68 -4.23
C VAL A 22 2.58 12.23 -4.76
N GLU A 23 3.72 11.75 -4.26
CA GLU A 23 5.05 12.08 -4.79
C GLU A 23 5.33 11.42 -6.16
N GLY A 24 4.49 10.47 -6.59
CA GLY A 24 4.65 9.74 -7.84
C GLY A 24 5.72 8.64 -7.79
N ASP A 25 6.25 8.32 -6.60
CA ASP A 25 7.22 7.24 -6.41
C ASP A 25 6.48 5.91 -6.19
N PHE A 26 5.98 5.35 -7.30
CA PHE A 26 5.22 4.10 -7.29
C PHE A 26 6.08 2.89 -6.89
N GLY A 27 7.38 2.91 -7.20
CA GLY A 27 8.29 1.84 -6.74
C GLY A 27 8.38 1.83 -5.22
N LYS A 28 8.44 3.01 -4.60
CA LYS A 28 8.38 3.11 -3.14
C LYS A 28 7.00 2.76 -2.58
N ALA A 29 5.93 3.07 -3.29
CA ALA A 29 4.58 2.65 -2.92
C ALA A 29 4.46 1.12 -2.83
N ASP A 30 5.00 0.40 -3.81
CA ASP A 30 5.03 -1.06 -3.84
C ASP A 30 5.84 -1.61 -2.65
N GLU A 31 7.02 -1.05 -2.37
CA GLU A 31 7.84 -1.45 -1.21
C GLU A 31 7.11 -1.26 0.14
N VAL A 32 6.43 -0.12 0.32
CA VAL A 32 5.68 0.19 1.55
C VAL A 32 4.50 -0.75 1.71
N PHE A 33 3.81 -1.05 0.61
CA PHE A 33 2.70 -2.00 0.59
C PHE A 33 3.16 -3.42 0.94
N ASP A 34 4.21 -3.92 0.29
CA ASP A 34 4.79 -5.24 0.55
C ASP A 34 5.35 -5.37 1.97
N GLU A 35 5.99 -4.31 2.49
CA GLU A 35 6.48 -4.28 3.88
C GLU A 35 5.32 -4.49 4.87
N SER A 36 4.18 -3.82 4.63
CA SER A 36 3.00 -3.93 5.50
C SER A 36 2.44 -5.35 5.55
N LEU A 37 2.40 -6.04 4.40
CA LEU A 37 2.00 -7.45 4.30
C LEU A 37 3.02 -8.38 4.96
N GLY A 38 4.32 -8.15 4.74
CA GLY A 38 5.39 -8.94 5.33
C GLY A 38 5.47 -8.86 6.86
N LEU A 39 4.94 -7.78 7.45
CA LEU A 39 4.81 -7.62 8.90
C LEU A 39 3.56 -8.30 9.50
N GLY A 40 2.76 -8.96 8.66
CA GLY A 40 1.50 -9.61 9.03
C GLY A 40 0.42 -8.62 9.45
N LEU A 41 0.48 -7.37 8.99
CA LEU A 41 -0.59 -6.41 9.26
C LEU A 41 -1.83 -6.79 8.45
N VAL A 42 -2.97 -6.83 9.13
CA VAL A 42 -4.26 -6.97 8.45
C VAL A 42 -4.63 -5.59 7.92
N LEU A 43 -4.38 -5.37 6.63
CA LEU A 43 -4.77 -4.14 5.96
C LEU A 43 -6.29 -4.03 5.87
N ASP A 44 -6.81 -2.82 6.03
CA ASP A 44 -8.21 -2.50 5.91
C ASP A 44 -8.56 -2.09 4.48
N VAL A 45 -9.86 -2.06 4.18
CA VAL A 45 -10.37 -1.68 2.87
C VAL A 45 -9.86 -0.30 2.44
N TYR A 46 -9.66 0.62 3.39
CA TYR A 46 -9.16 1.96 3.08
C TYR A 46 -7.71 1.92 2.58
N THR A 47 -6.83 1.14 3.21
CA THR A 47 -5.43 0.99 2.80
C THR A 47 -5.32 0.34 1.43
N TYR A 48 -6.12 -0.70 1.17
CA TYR A 48 -6.19 -1.31 -0.16
C TYR A 48 -6.67 -0.32 -1.24
N ASN A 49 -7.68 0.49 -0.94
CA ASN A 49 -8.17 1.51 -1.87
C ASN A 49 -7.11 2.56 -2.19
N VAL A 50 -6.29 2.96 -1.21
CA VAL A 50 -5.15 3.86 -1.43
C VAL A 50 -4.15 3.22 -2.40
N TYR A 51 -3.81 1.94 -2.21
CA TYR A 51 -2.89 1.24 -3.10
C TYR A 51 -3.44 1.10 -4.53
N ILE A 52 -4.70 0.71 -4.67
CA ILE A 52 -5.42 0.59 -5.95
C ILE A 52 -5.43 1.93 -6.70
N TYR A 53 -5.60 3.04 -5.99
CA TYR A 53 -5.48 4.38 -6.56
C TYR A 53 -4.05 4.65 -7.06
N GLY A 54 -3.01 4.27 -6.32
CA GLY A 54 -1.63 4.34 -6.79
C GLY A 54 -1.39 3.56 -8.08
N LEU A 55 -1.91 2.33 -8.19
CA LEU A 55 -1.82 1.52 -9.40
C LEU A 55 -2.58 2.14 -10.60
N TYR A 56 -3.66 2.87 -10.32
CA TYR A 56 -4.35 3.66 -11.34
C TYR A 56 -3.47 4.81 -11.86
N GLU A 57 -2.85 5.59 -10.97
CA GLU A 57 -1.94 6.68 -11.35
C GLU A 57 -0.69 6.17 -12.10
N GLN A 58 -0.21 4.96 -11.76
CA GLN A 58 0.89 4.28 -12.46
C GLN A 58 0.50 3.76 -13.86
N ASN A 59 -0.76 3.84 -14.27
CA ASN A 59 -1.32 3.17 -15.46
C ASN A 59 -1.15 1.63 -15.47
N SER A 60 -1.01 1.01 -14.30
CA SER A 60 -0.85 -0.44 -14.16
C SER A 60 -2.22 -1.14 -14.02
N ALA A 61 -2.91 -1.31 -15.15
CA ALA A 61 -4.26 -1.88 -15.15
C ALA A 61 -4.31 -3.35 -14.70
N GLU A 62 -3.33 -4.15 -15.12
CA GLU A 62 -3.25 -5.58 -14.80
C GLU A 62 -3.06 -5.81 -13.30
N ALA A 63 -2.12 -5.08 -12.68
CA ALA A 63 -1.87 -5.14 -11.24
C ALA A 63 -3.11 -4.69 -10.47
N ARG A 64 -3.77 -3.61 -10.91
CA ARG A 64 -4.98 -3.10 -10.28
C ARG A 64 -6.13 -4.12 -10.31
N ILE A 65 -6.37 -4.76 -11.46
CA ILE A 65 -7.42 -5.79 -11.60
C ILE A 65 -7.12 -6.99 -10.70
N LYS A 66 -5.87 -7.46 -10.69
CA LYS A 66 -5.42 -8.53 -9.80
C LYS A 66 -5.67 -8.17 -8.33
N MET A 67 -5.38 -6.92 -7.95
CA MET A 67 -5.57 -6.43 -6.60
C MET A 67 -7.05 -6.46 -6.18
N ILE A 68 -7.94 -5.95 -7.02
CA ILE A 68 -9.38 -5.95 -6.77
C ILE A 68 -9.90 -7.39 -6.63
N GLY A 69 -9.47 -8.30 -7.52
CA GLY A 69 -9.88 -9.70 -7.45
C GLY A 69 -9.43 -10.40 -6.17
N SER A 70 -8.29 -10.00 -5.60
CA SER A 70 -7.82 -10.56 -4.31
C SER A 70 -8.57 -10.06 -3.07
N MET A 71 -9.47 -9.08 -3.22
CA MET A 71 -10.30 -8.56 -2.11
C MET A 71 -11.68 -9.22 -2.02
N GLU A 72 -12.09 -10.00 -3.02
CA GLU A 72 -13.45 -10.61 -3.10
C GLU A 72 -13.55 -12.00 -2.43
N GLU A 73 -12.47 -12.48 -1.80
CA GLU A 73 -12.39 -13.78 -1.10
C GLU A 73 -12.26 -13.61 0.42
#